data_AF-A0A533MM04-F1
#
_entry.id   AF-A0A533MM04-F1
#
_cell.length_a   1.000
_cell.length_b   1.000
_cell.length_c   1.000
_cell.angle_alpha   90.00
_cell.angle_beta   90.00
_cell.angle_gamma   90.00
#
_symmetry.space_group_name_H-M   'P 1'
#
loop_
_entity.id
_entity.type
_entity.pdbx_description
1 polymer ?
#
loop_
_entity_poly.entity_id
_entity_poly.type
_entity_poly.pdbx_seq_one_letter_code
_entity_poly.pdbx_strand_id
1 'polypeptide(L)'
;MCSIYFLFREYLDVAGFHISSEYTEPERGTILNHLKKYMEVGGFPEVVVKGYDYAYLQTLFDSIILKDVVKRYNVRYADDLYNLATYLISSFSNEVSYTKLKNMLNFRSVHTVQNYMRYIDDTYLIFHLDRFSFKQK
;
A
#
# COMPACT_ATOMS: atom_id res chain seq x y z
N MET A 1 3.67 -14.02 11.62
CA MET A 1 2.72 -13.50 10.60
C MET A 1 3.48 -13.50 9.29
N CYS A 2 3.04 -14.25 8.28
CA CYS A 2 3.71 -14.25 6.99
C CYS A 2 3.53 -12.86 6.37
N SER A 3 4.61 -12.08 6.24
CA SER A 3 4.52 -10.78 5.59
C SER A 3 4.25 -11.02 4.10
N ILE A 4 3.17 -10.45 3.57
CA ILE A 4 2.81 -10.54 2.14
C ILE A 4 3.88 -9.85 1.28
N TYR A 5 4.66 -8.96 1.89
CA TYR A 5 5.72 -8.18 1.27
C TYR A 5 7.00 -8.34 2.07
N PHE A 6 8.14 -8.48 1.40
CA PHE A 6 9.44 -8.36 2.05
C PHE A 6 9.61 -6.95 2.60
N LEU A 7 9.91 -6.86 3.89
CA LEU A 7 10.43 -5.63 4.46
C LEU A 7 11.80 -5.32 3.84
N PHE A 8 12.22 -4.05 3.87
CA PHE A 8 13.51 -3.64 3.27
C PHE A 8 14.69 -4.51 3.75
N ARG A 9 14.66 -4.94 5.02
CA ARG A 9 15.66 -5.87 5.56
C ARG A 9 15.65 -7.23 4.86
N GLU A 10 14.48 -7.83 4.68
CA GLU A 10 14.32 -9.11 3.98
C GLU A 10 14.70 -8.97 2.51
N TYR A 11 14.40 -7.82 1.89
CA TYR A 11 14.87 -7.48 0.55
C TYR A 11 16.40 -7.44 0.45
N LEU A 12 17.09 -6.85 1.42
CA LEU A 12 18.55 -6.81 1.46
C LEU A 12 19.14 -8.22 1.60
N ASP A 13 18.53 -9.07 2.43
CA ASP A 13 18.96 -10.46 2.58
C ASP A 13 18.83 -11.23 1.26
N VAL A 14 17.71 -11.06 0.54
CA VAL A 14 17.49 -11.64 -0.80
C VAL A 14 18.45 -11.06 -1.84
N ALA A 15 18.80 -9.78 -1.72
CA ALA A 15 19.79 -9.13 -2.57
C ALA A 15 21.24 -9.53 -2.24
N GLY A 16 21.46 -10.36 -1.20
CA GLY A 16 22.77 -10.83 -0.76
C GLY A 16 23.55 -9.80 0.08
N PHE A 17 22.92 -8.71 0.52
CA PHE A 17 23.55 -7.67 1.33
C PHE A 17 23.27 -7.90 2.82
N HIS A 18 24.29 -8.33 3.56
CA HIS A 18 24.15 -8.59 5.00
C HIS A 18 24.42 -7.32 5.81
N ILE A 19 23.45 -6.92 6.64
CA ILE A 19 23.57 -5.78 7.55
C ILE A 19 24.55 -6.13 8.69
N SER A 20 25.74 -5.52 8.68
CA SER A 20 26.66 -5.46 9.83
C SER A 20 26.33 -4.27 10.75
N SER A 21 26.70 -4.36 12.03
CA SER A 21 26.47 -3.29 13.02
C SER A 21 27.30 -2.03 12.77
N GLU A 22 28.40 -2.16 12.03
CA GLU A 22 29.27 -1.07 11.60
C GLU A 22 29.20 -0.97 10.08
N TYR A 23 29.02 0.25 9.57
CA TYR A 23 29.00 0.54 8.14
C TYR A 23 30.14 1.50 7.80
N THR A 24 30.85 1.20 6.73
CA THR A 24 31.76 2.14 6.08
C THR A 24 30.99 3.11 5.16
N GLU A 25 31.58 4.27 4.86
CA GLU A 25 30.97 5.27 3.94
C GLU A 25 30.58 4.69 2.56
N PRO A 26 31.37 3.79 1.92
CA PRO A 26 30.97 3.14 0.67
C PRO A 26 29.75 2.22 0.81
N GLU A 27 29.65 1.48 1.92
CA GLU A 27 28.52 0.58 2.17
C GLU A 27 27.21 1.35 2.36
N ARG A 28 27.27 2.53 2.99
CA ARG A 28 26.11 3.43 3.07
C ARG A 28 25.59 3.81 1.68
N GLY A 29 26.48 4.12 0.73
CA GLY A 29 26.10 4.42 -0.65
C GLY A 29 25.37 3.26 -1.33
N THR A 30 25.87 2.04 -1.13
CA THR A 30 25.23 0.81 -1.66
C THR A 30 23.86 0.57 -1.03
N ILE A 31 23.72 0.75 0.28
CA ILE A 31 22.43 0.63 0.99
C ILE A 31 21.42 1.64 0.45
N LEU A 32 21.83 2.90 0.25
CA LEU A 32 20.95 3.93 -0.30
C LEU A 32 20.50 3.60 -1.73
N ASN A 33 21.38 3.01 -2.55
CA ASN A 33 21.02 2.55 -3.88
C ASN A 33 19.99 1.40 -3.83
N HIS A 34 20.18 0.44 -2.92
CA HIS A 34 19.19 -0.62 -2.67
C HIS A 34 17.87 -0.06 -2.16
N LEU A 35 17.90 0.93 -1.27
CA LEU A 35 16.71 1.59 -0.77
C LEU A 35 15.95 2.28 -1.89
N LYS A 36 16.65 3.01 -2.76
CA LYS A 36 16.04 3.65 -3.93
C LYS A 36 15.36 2.62 -4.82
N LYS A 37 16.04 1.52 -5.15
CA LYS A 37 15.46 0.44 -5.94
C LYS A 37 14.23 -0.17 -5.25
N TYR A 38 14.33 -0.46 -3.95
CA TYR A 38 13.21 -0.98 -3.16
C TYR A 38 12.01 -0.02 -3.13
N MET A 39 12.23 1.29 -3.08
CA MET A 39 11.14 2.29 -3.16
C MET A 39 10.49 2.35 -4.55
N GLU A 40 11.22 2.01 -5.62
CA GLU A 40 10.68 1.96 -6.99
C GLU A 40 9.89 0.67 -7.25
N VAL A 41 10.45 -0.50 -6.93
CA VAL A 41 9.82 -1.80 -7.24
C VAL A 41 8.97 -2.38 -6.09
N GLY A 42 9.13 -1.89 -4.87
CA GLY A 42 8.46 -2.40 -3.68
C GLY A 42 9.05 -3.72 -3.16
N GLY A 43 8.34 -4.31 -2.20
CA GLY A 43 8.76 -5.53 -1.48
C GLY A 43 8.07 -6.82 -1.91
N PHE A 44 7.23 -6.81 -2.96
CA PHE A 44 6.51 -8.03 -3.36
C PHE A 44 7.49 -9.14 -3.79
N PRO A 45 7.48 -10.33 -3.16
CA PRO A 45 8.41 -11.41 -3.49
C PRO A 45 8.39 -11.80 -4.96
N GLU A 46 7.21 -11.79 -5.59
CA GLU A 46 7.06 -12.09 -7.01
C GLU A 46 7.78 -11.06 -7.91
N VAL A 47 7.81 -9.79 -7.52
CA VAL A 47 8.55 -8.75 -8.27
C VAL A 47 10.05 -8.84 -7.96
N VAL A 48 10.41 -8.99 -6.69
CA VAL A 48 11.80 -9.01 -6.23
C VAL A 48 12.56 -10.25 -6.72
N VAL A 49 11.93 -11.43 -6.66
CA VAL A 49 12.58 -12.73 -6.95
C VAL A 49 12.36 -13.16 -8.40
N LYS A 50 11.14 -13.00 -8.93
CA LYS A 50 10.81 -13.49 -10.29
C LYS A 50 10.95 -12.42 -11.36
N GLY A 51 11.17 -11.16 -10.99
CA GLY A 51 11.36 -10.05 -11.92
C GLY A 51 10.10 -9.72 -12.72
N TYR A 52 8.91 -9.99 -12.18
CA TYR A 52 7.68 -9.59 -12.85
C TYR A 52 7.57 -8.08 -12.99
N ASP A 53 6.98 -7.66 -14.11
CA ASP A 53 6.82 -6.26 -14.47
C ASP A 53 5.68 -5.59 -13.68
N TYR A 54 5.65 -4.25 -13.69
CA TYR A 54 4.63 -3.45 -12.99
C TYR A 54 3.18 -3.83 -13.37
N ALA A 55 2.96 -4.36 -14.56
CA ALA A 55 1.66 -4.86 -15.02
C ALA A 55 1.11 -5.99 -14.12
N TYR A 56 1.97 -6.79 -13.51
CA TYR A 56 1.57 -7.82 -12.55
C TYR A 56 0.96 -7.19 -11.28
N LEU A 57 1.62 -6.16 -10.74
CA LEU A 57 1.12 -5.45 -9.55
C LEU A 57 -0.21 -4.77 -9.81
N GLN A 58 -0.39 -4.20 -11.01
CA GLN A 58 -1.68 -3.63 -11.42
C GLN A 58 -2.76 -4.70 -11.50
N THR A 59 -2.48 -5.84 -12.11
CA THR A 59 -3.43 -6.97 -12.20
C THR A 59 -3.78 -7.51 -10.80
N LEU A 60 -2.81 -7.58 -9.90
CA LEU A 60 -3.01 -7.99 -8.51
C LEU A 60 -3.91 -6.98 -7.78
N PHE A 61 -3.62 -5.69 -7.89
CA PHE A 61 -4.45 -4.62 -7.34
C PHE A 61 -5.90 -4.72 -7.84
N ASP A 62 -6.09 -4.81 -9.16
CA ASP A 62 -7.42 -4.93 -9.78
C ASP A 62 -8.16 -6.18 -9.27
N SER A 63 -7.44 -7.31 -9.16
CA SER A 63 -7.99 -8.55 -8.65
C SER A 63 -8.45 -8.40 -7.20
N ILE A 64 -7.67 -7.75 -6.33
CA ILE A 64 -8.01 -7.53 -4.93
C ILE A 64 -9.25 -6.62 -4.83
N ILE A 65 -9.24 -5.46 -5.49
CA ILE A 65 -10.37 -4.53 -5.42
C ILE A 65 -11.65 -5.17 -5.98
N LEU A 66 -11.58 -5.79 -7.16
CA LEU A 66 -12.78 -6.32 -7.81
C LEU A 66 -13.27 -7.63 -7.19
N LYS A 67 -12.36 -8.54 -6.80
CA LYS A 67 -12.76 -9.87 -6.29
C LYS A 67 -12.89 -9.87 -4.78
N ASP A 68 -11.95 -9.27 -4.07
CA ASP A 68 -11.89 -9.40 -2.60
C ASP A 68 -12.71 -8.32 -1.91
N VAL A 69 -12.91 -7.16 -2.55
CA VAL A 69 -13.75 -6.07 -2.02
C VAL A 69 -15.13 -6.03 -2.69
N VAL A 70 -15.19 -5.77 -4.00
CA VAL A 70 -16.47 -5.52 -4.69
C VAL A 70 -17.40 -6.73 -4.59
N LYS A 71 -16.91 -7.95 -4.86
CA LYS A 71 -17.74 -9.15 -4.75
C LYS A 71 -18.09 -9.50 -3.30
N ARG A 72 -17.14 -9.39 -2.36
CA ARG A 72 -17.37 -9.72 -0.94
C ARG A 72 -18.44 -8.85 -0.30
N TYR A 73 -18.40 -7.54 -0.55
CA TYR A 73 -19.31 -6.57 0.04
C TYR A 73 -20.47 -6.19 -0.88
N ASN A 74 -20.60 -6.86 -2.05
CA ASN A 74 -21.60 -6.60 -3.07
C ASN A 74 -21.75 -5.10 -3.40
N VAL A 75 -20.61 -4.46 -3.68
CA VAL A 75 -20.52 -3.01 -3.83
C VAL A 75 -21.23 -2.57 -5.11
N ARG A 76 -22.28 -1.74 -4.95
CA ARG A 76 -23.10 -1.26 -6.06
C ARG A 76 -22.35 -0.35 -7.05
N TYR A 77 -21.45 0.50 -6.53
CA TYR A 77 -20.69 1.49 -7.30
C TYR A 77 -19.21 1.12 -7.27
N ALA A 78 -18.85 0.08 -8.04
CA ALA A 78 -17.49 -0.45 -8.07
C ALA A 78 -16.47 0.59 -8.59
N ASP A 79 -16.85 1.41 -9.56
CA ASP A 79 -15.98 2.45 -10.12
C ASP A 79 -15.60 3.51 -9.08
N ASP A 80 -16.55 3.93 -8.24
CA ASP A 80 -16.29 4.90 -7.17
C ASP A 80 -15.30 4.34 -6.13
N LEU A 81 -15.47 3.07 -5.76
CA LEU A 81 -14.53 2.37 -4.87
C LEU A 81 -13.14 2.25 -5.51
N TYR A 82 -13.08 1.89 -6.79
CA TYR A 82 -11.83 1.77 -7.53
C TYR A 82 -11.08 3.11 -7.62
N ASN A 83 -11.80 4.20 -7.89
CA ASN A 83 -11.24 5.56 -7.89
C ASN A 83 -10.71 5.95 -6.51
N LEU A 84 -11.44 5.61 -5.44
CA LEU A 84 -10.97 5.83 -4.07
C LEU A 84 -9.69 5.03 -3.78
N ALA A 85 -9.65 3.74 -4.10
CA ALA A 85 -8.47 2.90 -3.89
C ALA A 85 -7.25 3.41 -4.68
N THR A 86 -7.44 3.79 -5.95
CA THR A 86 -6.39 4.35 -6.81
C THR A 86 -5.83 5.66 -6.24
N TYR A 87 -6.71 6.53 -5.72
CA TYR A 87 -6.30 7.77 -5.07
C TYR A 87 -5.47 7.51 -3.81
N LEU A 88 -5.89 6.56 -2.98
CA LEU A 88 -5.20 6.19 -1.75
C LEU A 88 -3.80 5.65 -2.01
N ILE A 89 -3.62 4.79 -3.01
CA ILE A 89 -2.29 4.31 -3.41
C ILE A 89 -1.42 5.44 -3.93
N SER A 90 -2.00 6.34 -4.73
CA SER A 90 -1.28 7.50 -5.26
C SER A 90 -0.87 8.50 -4.17
N SER A 91 -1.55 8.46 -3.01
CA SER A 91 -1.37 9.40 -1.89
C SER A 91 -1.07 8.68 -0.57
N PHE A 92 -0.36 7.55 -0.61
CA PHE A 92 -0.23 6.64 0.54
C PHE A 92 0.47 7.24 1.78
N SER A 93 1.31 8.26 1.60
CA SER A 93 2.05 8.93 2.70
C SER A 93 1.35 10.16 3.28
N ASN A 94 0.17 10.53 2.78
CA ASN A 94 -0.49 11.78 3.15
C ASN A 94 -1.63 11.57 4.15
N GLU A 95 -1.84 12.56 5.02
CA GLU A 95 -3.05 12.60 5.86
C GLU A 95 -4.29 12.81 4.99
N VAL A 96 -5.29 11.94 5.18
CA VAL A 96 -6.58 12.01 4.49
C VAL A 96 -7.70 12.34 5.46
N SER A 97 -8.69 13.10 4.98
CA SER A 97 -9.92 13.39 5.71
C SER A 97 -11.10 12.84 4.92
N TYR A 98 -11.99 12.09 5.58
CA TYR A 98 -13.17 11.51 4.93
C TYR A 98 -14.06 12.57 4.26
N THR A 99 -14.17 13.76 4.84
CA THR A 99 -14.94 14.87 4.24
C THR A 99 -14.28 15.39 2.96
N LYS A 100 -12.93 15.49 2.96
CA LYS A 100 -12.16 15.93 1.79
C LYS A 100 -12.27 14.90 0.67
N LEU A 101 -12.10 13.62 0.99
CA LEU A 101 -12.28 12.50 0.07
C LEU A 101 -13.68 12.50 -0.55
N LYS A 102 -14.71 12.68 0.28
CA LYS A 102 -16.10 12.77 -0.18
C LYS A 102 -16.28 13.85 -1.24
N ASN A 103 -15.77 15.05 -0.98
CA ASN A 103 -15.93 16.19 -1.90
C ASN A 103 -15.08 16.03 -3.16
N MET A 104 -13.85 15.54 -3.04
CA MET A 104 -12.92 15.40 -4.17
C MET A 104 -13.35 14.32 -5.15
N LEU A 105 -13.89 13.20 -4.64
CA LEU A 105 -14.33 12.05 -5.44
C LEU A 105 -15.85 12.04 -5.66
N ASN A 106 -16.55 13.15 -5.32
CA ASN A 106 -17.99 13.32 -5.51
C ASN A 106 -18.89 12.24 -4.90
N PHE A 107 -18.50 11.68 -3.75
CA PHE A 107 -19.36 10.75 -3.02
C PHE A 107 -20.58 11.45 -2.43
N ARG A 108 -21.71 10.75 -2.38
CA ARG A 108 -22.97 11.27 -1.81
C ARG A 108 -22.90 11.46 -0.29
N SER A 109 -22.16 10.61 0.41
CA SER A 109 -22.10 10.60 1.88
C SER A 109 -20.70 10.26 2.39
N VAL A 110 -20.31 10.90 3.50
CA VAL A 110 -19.07 10.59 4.22
C VAL A 110 -19.10 9.14 4.73
N HIS A 111 -20.27 8.63 5.11
CA HIS A 111 -20.42 7.25 5.57
C HIS A 111 -20.07 6.22 4.50
N THR A 112 -20.37 6.52 3.23
CA THR A 112 -19.98 5.65 2.10
C THR A 112 -18.47 5.56 1.98
N VAL A 113 -17.77 6.70 2.07
CA VAL A 113 -16.30 6.76 2.05
C VAL A 113 -15.71 5.98 3.21
N GLN A 114 -16.25 6.13 4.41
CA GLN A 114 -15.80 5.39 5.59
C GLN A 114 -15.97 3.87 5.43
N ASN A 115 -17.13 3.44 4.93
CA ASN A 115 -17.37 2.02 4.67
C ASN A 115 -16.41 1.47 3.62
N TYR A 116 -16.19 2.22 2.53
CA TYR A 116 -15.28 1.80 1.46
C TYR A 116 -13.83 1.74 1.94
N MET A 117 -13.39 2.70 2.77
CA MET A 117 -12.07 2.62 3.42
C MET A 117 -11.94 1.35 4.26
N ARG A 118 -12.93 1.06 5.12
CA ARG A 118 -12.92 -0.18 5.92
C ARG A 118 -12.84 -1.45 5.07
N TYR A 119 -13.59 -1.50 3.97
CA TYR A 119 -13.56 -2.66 3.08
C TYR A 119 -12.20 -2.84 2.40
N ILE A 120 -11.51 -1.74 2.10
CA ILE A 120 -10.15 -1.76 1.56
C ILE A 120 -9.16 -2.20 2.65
N ASP A 121 -9.27 -1.70 3.89
CA ASP A 121 -8.39 -2.10 4.99
C ASP A 121 -8.46 -3.60 5.28
N ASP A 122 -9.64 -4.20 5.17
CA ASP A 122 -9.85 -5.64 5.37
C ASP A 122 -9.07 -6.50 4.35
N THR A 123 -8.60 -5.92 3.24
CA THR A 123 -7.77 -6.63 2.25
C THR A 123 -6.28 -6.65 2.58
N TYR A 124 -5.85 -5.93 3.63
CA TYR A 124 -4.44 -5.76 3.99
C TYR A 124 -3.57 -5.11 2.89
N LEU A 125 -4.21 -4.53 1.86
CA LEU A 125 -3.54 -3.85 0.75
C LEU A 125 -3.14 -2.42 1.12
N ILE A 126 -4.03 -1.73 1.84
CA ILE A 126 -3.83 -0.37 2.35
C ILE A 126 -4.21 -0.39 3.82
N PHE A 127 -3.43 0.29 4.64
CA PHE A 127 -3.70 0.46 6.06
C PHE A 127 -3.84 1.92 6.37
N HIS A 128 -4.97 2.33 6.94
CA HIS A 128 -5.07 3.63 7.59
C HIS A 128 -4.49 3.58 8.99
N LEU A 129 -3.77 4.64 9.35
CA LEU A 129 -3.35 4.89 10.73
C LEU A 129 -4.18 6.06 11.25
N ASP A 130 -4.93 5.80 12.32
CA ASP A 130 -5.65 6.86 12.99
C ASP A 130 -4.68 7.86 13.61
N ARG A 131 -5.01 9.15 13.46
CA ARG A 131 -4.23 10.21 14.08
C ARG A 131 -4.29 10.03 15.60
N PHE A 132 -3.14 9.71 16.18
CA PHE A 132 -3.02 9.61 17.63
C PHE A 132 -3.35 10.97 18.29
N SER A 133 -4.24 10.94 19.27
CA SER A 133 -4.65 12.10 20.06
C SER A 133 -4.73 11.70 21.53
N PHE A 134 -4.03 12.45 22.40
CA PHE A 134 -4.09 12.27 23.85
C PHE A 134 -5.46 12.63 24.45
N LYS A 135 -6.31 13.34 23.69
CA LYS A 135 -7.70 13.57 24.08
C LYS A 135 -8.54 12.38 23.63
N GLN A 136 -9.12 11.66 24.59
CA GLN A 136 -10.16 10.67 24.32
C GLN A 136 -11.36 11.36 23.67
N LYS A 137 -11.91 10.72 22.64
CA LYS A 137 -13.22 11.06 22.08
C LYS A 137 -14.31 10.35 22.87
#